data_AF-A0A1I3Z189-F1
#
_entry.id   AF-A0A1I3Z189-F1
#
_cell.length_a   1.000
_cell.length_b   1.000
_cell.length_c   1.000
_cell.angle_alpha   90.00
_cell.angle_beta   90.00
_cell.angle_gamma   90.00
#
_symmetry.space_group_name_H-M   'P 1'
#
loop_
_entity.id
_entity.type
_entity.pdbx_description
1 polymer ?
#
loop_
_entity_poly.entity_id
_entity_poly.type
_entity_poly.pdbx_seq_one_letter_code
_entity_poly.pdbx_strand_id
1 'polypeptide(L)'
;MSTVTSAVPLPSSPSGPAPEDLAAACGAALDDLRARTPLVQCLTNEVTTNLVANALLALGASPAMASVPGEAEELAGTAGAVLVNLGTLGPDQRACLAPTVAAAAGAGVPWVLDPVAVGVLSVRTRLAGRLLAERPAVVRGNASEVRALAGFVSAGRGVDARDDVDAAAGAADALAGVTGGVVAVSGPVDLVTDGRVRVRLAVGDPLLTAITGAGCALGGLVAAFTAVAPPLVAAVAASTVLGLAAERAAVDARGPGSFQVGVLDELHRLDAAGLTARVRTAQQVAVPA
;
A
#
# COMPACT_ATOMS: atom_id res chain seq x y z
N MET A 1 4.63 -55.74 -19.28
CA MET A 1 5.06 -55.39 -17.92
C MET A 1 5.83 -54.08 -17.98
N SER A 2 5.28 -53.07 -17.31
CA SER A 2 5.88 -51.84 -16.79
C SER A 2 6.84 -51.01 -17.64
N THR A 3 6.29 -49.97 -18.28
CA THR A 3 7.02 -48.72 -18.53
C THR A 3 7.01 -47.88 -17.25
N VAL A 4 8.17 -47.77 -16.60
CA VAL A 4 8.39 -46.88 -15.45
C VAL A 4 8.53 -45.45 -15.97
N THR A 5 7.47 -44.66 -15.84
CA THR A 5 7.54 -43.21 -16.06
C THR A 5 8.26 -42.60 -14.87
N SER A 6 9.51 -42.20 -15.07
CA SER A 6 10.27 -41.39 -14.11
C SER A 6 9.55 -40.05 -13.95
N ALA A 7 9.00 -39.80 -12.76
CA ALA A 7 8.42 -38.53 -12.41
C ALA A 7 9.54 -37.49 -12.32
N VAL A 8 9.50 -36.50 -13.21
CA VAL A 8 10.30 -35.28 -13.10
C VAL A 8 9.92 -34.59 -11.79
N PRO A 9 10.87 -34.25 -10.89
CA PRO A 9 10.56 -33.52 -9.68
C PRO A 9 9.96 -32.16 -10.05
N LEU A 10 8.78 -31.86 -9.52
CA LEU A 10 8.22 -30.51 -9.59
C LEU A 10 9.23 -29.55 -8.92
N PRO A 11 9.50 -28.38 -9.53
CA PRO A 11 10.36 -27.39 -8.90
C PRO A 11 9.75 -27.02 -7.54
N SER A 12 10.58 -27.10 -6.49
CA SER A 12 10.24 -26.62 -5.16
C SER A 12 9.75 -25.17 -5.25
N SER A 13 8.55 -24.93 -4.74
CA SER A 13 7.92 -23.60 -4.68
C SER A 13 8.91 -22.56 -4.14
N PRO A 14 9.09 -21.40 -4.79
CA PRO A 14 9.94 -20.36 -4.23
C PRO A 14 9.25 -19.83 -2.97
N SER A 15 9.78 -20.20 -1.81
CA SER A 15 9.57 -19.43 -0.58
C SER A 15 9.90 -17.98 -0.89
N GLY A 16 9.06 -17.02 -0.50
CA GLY A 16 9.37 -15.60 -0.70
C GLY A 16 10.70 -15.19 -0.05
N PRO A 17 11.15 -13.94 -0.23
CA PRO A 17 12.47 -13.51 0.22
C PRO A 17 12.67 -13.84 1.70
N ALA A 18 13.88 -14.28 2.09
CA ALA A 18 14.17 -14.53 3.49
C ALA A 18 13.96 -13.23 4.31
N PRO A 19 13.60 -13.31 5.60
CA PRO A 19 13.34 -12.11 6.41
C PRO A 19 14.51 -11.11 6.43
N GLU A 20 15.76 -11.62 6.38
CA GLU A 20 16.96 -10.79 6.33
C GLU A 20 17.12 -10.06 5.00
N ASP A 21 16.81 -10.72 3.88
CA ASP A 21 16.82 -10.13 2.55
C ASP A 21 15.73 -9.05 2.41
N LEU A 22 14.54 -9.30 2.98
CA LEU A 22 13.44 -8.34 2.99
C LEU A 22 13.82 -7.07 3.76
N ALA A 23 14.41 -7.22 4.95
CA ALA A 23 14.82 -6.08 5.76
C ALA A 23 15.90 -5.23 5.07
N ALA A 24 16.92 -5.87 4.48
CA ALA A 24 17.95 -5.17 3.73
C ALA A 24 17.37 -4.46 2.49
N ALA A 25 16.44 -5.11 1.77
CA ALA A 25 15.77 -4.52 0.62
C ALA A 25 14.92 -3.30 1.00
N CYS A 26 14.23 -3.32 2.15
CA CYS A 26 13.49 -2.15 2.64
C CYS A 26 14.41 -0.98 2.97
N GLY A 27 15.54 -1.22 3.62
CA GLY A 27 16.55 -0.19 3.87
C GLY A 27 17.08 0.44 2.59
N ALA A 28 17.53 -0.40 1.64
CA ALA A 28 18.02 0.05 0.34
C ALA A 28 16.96 0.84 -0.44
N ALA A 29 15.68 0.44 -0.36
CA ALA A 29 14.58 1.15 -1.02
C ALA A 29 14.41 2.60 -0.51
N LEU A 30 14.68 2.88 0.77
CA LEU A 30 14.61 4.24 1.32
C LEU A 30 15.73 5.13 0.78
N ASP A 31 16.95 4.59 0.70
CA ASP A 31 18.09 5.31 0.10
C ASP A 31 17.85 5.58 -1.38
N ASP A 32 17.39 4.56 -2.13
CA ASP A 32 17.03 4.67 -3.54
C ASP A 32 15.93 5.71 -3.79
N LEU A 33 14.90 5.73 -2.94
CA LEU A 33 13.81 6.71 -3.02
C LEU A 33 14.35 8.12 -2.88
N ARG A 34 15.19 8.38 -1.88
CA ARG A 34 15.77 9.71 -1.63
C ARG A 34 16.80 10.12 -2.68
N ALA A 35 17.52 9.16 -3.26
CA ALA A 35 18.46 9.42 -4.34
C ALA A 35 17.76 9.74 -5.66
N ARG A 36 16.64 9.07 -5.95
CA ARG A 36 15.88 9.25 -7.20
C ARG A 36 14.79 10.31 -7.14
N THR A 37 14.30 10.64 -5.95
CA THR A 37 13.20 11.58 -5.69
C THR A 37 12.02 11.33 -6.64
N PRO A 38 11.41 10.13 -6.59
CA PRO A 38 10.43 9.73 -7.60
C PRO A 38 9.22 10.69 -7.62
N LEU A 39 8.76 11.00 -8.83
CA LEU A 39 7.51 11.74 -9.04
C LEU A 39 6.32 10.82 -8.74
N VAL A 40 5.50 11.19 -7.75
CA VAL A 40 4.31 10.44 -7.35
C VAL A 40 3.08 11.27 -7.69
N GLN A 41 2.32 10.84 -8.70
CA GLN A 41 1.02 11.42 -8.98
C GLN A 41 0.02 10.94 -7.95
N CYS A 42 -0.80 11.84 -7.40
CA CYS A 42 -1.79 11.49 -6.40
C CYS A 42 -3.18 11.99 -6.80
N LEU A 43 -4.04 11.05 -7.17
CA LEU A 43 -5.49 11.26 -7.28
C LEU A 43 -6.06 10.96 -5.89
N THR A 44 -5.97 11.93 -4.99
CA THR A 44 -6.41 11.81 -3.60
C THR A 44 -7.56 12.75 -3.25
N ASN A 45 -8.14 12.54 -2.07
CA ASN A 45 -9.28 13.28 -1.58
C ASN A 45 -8.89 14.67 -1.06
N GLU A 46 -9.77 15.66 -1.28
CA GLU A 46 -9.58 17.06 -0.89
C GLU A 46 -9.27 17.27 0.60
N VAL A 47 -9.74 16.37 1.47
CA VAL A 47 -9.57 16.46 2.92
C VAL A 47 -8.11 16.26 3.33
N THR A 48 -7.35 15.46 2.56
CA THR A 48 -6.02 14.97 2.96
C THR A 48 -4.91 15.35 2.00
N THR A 49 -5.23 16.03 0.89
CA THR A 49 -4.27 16.45 -0.16
C THR A 49 -2.99 17.07 0.42
N ASN A 50 -3.11 18.02 1.35
CA ASN A 50 -1.95 18.69 1.94
C ASN A 50 -1.08 17.73 2.78
N LEU A 51 -1.69 16.87 3.59
CA LEU A 51 -0.95 15.91 4.41
C LEU A 51 -0.25 14.87 3.55
N VAL A 52 -0.91 14.34 2.52
CA VAL A 52 -0.31 13.39 1.57
C VAL A 52 0.89 14.03 0.87
N ALA A 53 0.76 15.27 0.39
CA ALA A 53 1.87 16.00 -0.25
C ALA A 53 3.05 16.16 0.71
N ASN A 54 2.79 16.63 1.93
CA ASN A 54 3.84 16.89 2.91
C ASN A 54 4.51 15.60 3.41
N ALA A 55 3.76 14.50 3.55
CA ALA A 55 4.34 13.20 3.90
C ALA A 55 5.27 12.68 2.81
N LEU A 56 4.90 12.84 1.53
CA LEU A 56 5.74 12.49 0.38
C LEU A 56 7.01 13.35 0.33
N LEU A 57 6.89 14.66 0.52
CA LEU A 57 8.03 15.58 0.59
C LEU A 57 8.97 15.23 1.75
N ALA A 58 8.41 14.96 2.93
CA ALA A 58 9.18 14.58 4.11
C ALA A 58 9.95 13.27 3.90
N LEU A 59 9.32 12.27 3.25
CA LEU A 59 9.98 11.01 2.90
C LEU A 59 11.15 11.21 1.91
N GLY A 60 11.05 12.21 1.03
CA GLY A 60 12.02 12.52 -0.02
C GLY A 60 11.53 12.23 -1.44
N ALA A 61 10.21 12.13 -1.66
CA ALA A 61 9.60 12.00 -2.98
C ALA A 61 9.07 13.36 -3.49
N SER A 62 8.71 13.42 -4.78
CA SER A 62 8.11 14.59 -5.41
C SER A 62 6.61 14.37 -5.66
N PRO A 63 5.68 14.95 -4.86
CA PRO A 63 4.25 14.78 -5.08
C PRO A 63 3.72 15.64 -6.24
N ALA A 64 2.77 15.13 -7.00
CA ALA A 64 1.97 15.88 -7.97
C ALA A 64 0.48 15.56 -7.80
N MET A 65 -0.31 16.55 -7.36
CA MET A 65 -1.75 16.41 -7.11
C MET A 65 -2.60 16.65 -8.39
N ALA A 66 -2.14 16.13 -9.53
CA ALA A 66 -2.78 16.34 -10.82
C ALA A 66 -3.93 15.35 -11.01
N SER A 67 -5.15 15.89 -10.99
CA SER A 67 -6.37 15.10 -11.14
C SER A 67 -7.41 15.79 -12.03
N VAL A 68 -6.93 16.50 -13.04
CA VAL A 68 -7.72 17.16 -14.09
C VAL A 68 -7.77 16.23 -15.31
N PRO A 69 -8.96 15.94 -15.89
CA PRO A 69 -9.07 15.16 -17.11
C PRO A 69 -8.22 15.73 -18.26
N GLY A 70 -7.50 14.86 -18.97
CA GLY A 70 -6.50 15.21 -19.97
C GLY A 70 -5.10 15.28 -19.38
N GLU A 71 -4.90 16.10 -18.35
CA GLU A 71 -3.59 16.28 -17.70
C GLU A 71 -3.20 15.08 -16.82
N ALA A 72 -4.18 14.47 -16.15
CA ALA A 72 -3.94 13.37 -15.22
C ALA A 72 -3.40 12.12 -15.96
N GLU A 73 -3.92 11.84 -17.14
CA GLU A 73 -3.54 10.72 -18.00
C GLU A 73 -2.13 10.92 -18.59
N GLU A 74 -1.81 12.14 -19.02
CA GLU A 74 -0.48 12.52 -19.52
C GLU A 74 0.59 12.34 -18.43
N LEU A 75 0.30 12.81 -17.21
CA LEU A 75 1.23 12.68 -16.10
C LEU A 75 1.41 11.22 -15.68
N ALA A 76 0.32 10.44 -15.67
CA ALA A 76 0.35 9.04 -15.22
C ALA A 76 1.30 8.17 -16.03
N GLY A 77 1.43 8.43 -17.33
CA GLY A 77 2.35 7.69 -18.21
C GLY A 77 3.84 8.02 -18.01
N THR A 78 4.16 9.08 -17.26
CA THR A 78 5.54 9.56 -17.05
C THR A 78 5.95 9.66 -15.57
N ALA A 79 4.99 9.53 -14.65
CA ALA A 79 5.25 9.48 -13.22
C ALA A 79 6.05 8.22 -12.82
N GLY A 80 6.72 8.27 -11.67
CA GLY A 80 7.36 7.10 -11.08
C GLY A 80 6.34 6.13 -10.47
N ALA A 81 5.23 6.66 -9.94
CA ALA A 81 4.10 5.88 -9.47
C ALA A 81 2.82 6.74 -9.39
N VAL A 82 1.66 6.08 -9.31
CA VAL A 82 0.35 6.72 -9.16
C VAL A 82 -0.37 6.22 -7.91
N LEU A 83 -0.84 7.14 -7.07
CA LEU A 83 -1.82 6.85 -6.01
C LEU A 83 -3.23 7.14 -6.52
N VAL A 84 -4.11 6.15 -6.41
CA VAL A 84 -5.56 6.27 -6.62
C VAL A 84 -6.27 6.06 -5.28
N ASN A 85 -6.69 7.15 -4.65
CA ASN A 85 -7.44 7.13 -3.40
C ASN A 85 -8.91 7.51 -3.66
N LEU A 86 -9.84 6.65 -3.26
CA LEU A 86 -11.27 6.80 -3.55
C LEU A 86 -12.03 7.64 -2.51
N GLY A 87 -11.33 8.26 -1.57
CA GLY A 87 -11.90 9.22 -0.65
C GLY A 87 -12.45 10.44 -1.39
N THR A 88 -13.52 11.02 -0.86
CA THR A 88 -14.17 12.29 -1.29
C THR A 88 -13.84 12.77 -2.71
N LEU A 89 -14.14 11.94 -3.71
CA LEU A 89 -13.78 12.24 -5.10
C LEU A 89 -14.62 13.41 -5.63
N GLY A 90 -13.97 14.36 -6.29
CA GLY A 90 -14.65 15.37 -7.10
C GLY A 90 -15.25 14.78 -8.39
N PRO A 91 -16.12 15.52 -9.11
CA PRO A 91 -16.60 15.11 -10.44
C PRO A 91 -15.47 14.85 -11.44
N ASP A 92 -14.50 15.76 -11.51
CA ASP A 92 -13.37 15.70 -12.45
C ASP A 92 -12.45 14.51 -12.15
N GLN A 93 -12.13 14.31 -10.86
CA GLN A 93 -11.40 13.12 -10.39
C GLN A 93 -12.08 11.82 -10.81
N ARG A 94 -13.40 11.70 -10.61
CA ARG A 94 -14.14 10.50 -11.05
C ARG A 94 -14.06 10.27 -12.55
N ALA A 95 -14.02 11.34 -13.35
CA ALA A 95 -13.98 11.26 -14.80
C ALA A 95 -12.62 10.78 -15.31
N CYS A 96 -11.52 11.19 -14.68
CA CYS A 96 -10.16 10.84 -15.13
C CYS A 96 -9.61 9.54 -14.51
N LEU A 97 -10.20 8.99 -13.44
CA LEU A 97 -9.65 7.80 -12.74
C LEU A 97 -9.36 6.61 -13.66
N ALA A 98 -10.34 6.17 -14.45
CA ALA A 98 -10.17 5.00 -15.32
C ALA A 98 -9.17 5.26 -16.47
N PRO A 99 -9.26 6.39 -17.21
CA PRO A 99 -8.23 6.74 -18.19
C PRO A 99 -6.82 6.88 -17.59
N THR A 100 -6.69 7.46 -16.40
CA THR A 100 -5.40 7.64 -15.72
C THR A 100 -4.78 6.30 -15.36
N VAL A 101 -5.57 5.38 -14.79
CA VAL A 101 -5.10 4.02 -14.48
C VAL A 101 -4.72 3.27 -15.76
N ALA A 102 -5.52 3.39 -16.83
CA ALA A 102 -5.18 2.77 -18.11
C ALA A 102 -3.87 3.33 -18.70
N ALA A 103 -3.63 4.64 -18.58
CA ALA A 103 -2.39 5.28 -19.02
C ALA A 103 -1.17 4.79 -18.20
N ALA A 104 -1.28 4.75 -16.87
CA ALA A 104 -0.24 4.21 -15.99
C ALA A 104 0.07 2.74 -16.32
N ALA A 105 -0.97 1.90 -16.40
CA ALA A 105 -0.83 0.48 -16.70
C ALA A 105 -0.21 0.24 -18.09
N GLY A 106 -0.63 1.00 -19.11
CA GLY A 106 -0.09 0.93 -20.47
C GLY A 106 1.38 1.35 -20.56
N ALA A 107 1.83 2.26 -19.70
CA ALA A 107 3.23 2.70 -19.61
C ALA A 107 4.08 1.83 -18.66
N GLY A 108 3.48 0.85 -17.98
CA GLY A 108 4.16 0.04 -16.95
C GLY A 108 4.47 0.82 -15.67
N VAL A 109 3.82 1.95 -15.43
CA VAL A 109 3.95 2.74 -14.20
C VAL A 109 3.14 2.06 -13.09
N PRO A 110 3.76 1.72 -11.94
CA PRO A 110 3.06 1.08 -10.84
C PRO A 110 2.02 2.03 -10.23
N TRP A 111 0.87 1.48 -9.86
CA TRP A 111 -0.17 2.26 -9.21
C TRP A 111 -0.77 1.56 -7.99
N VAL A 112 -1.19 2.37 -7.02
CA VAL A 112 -1.70 1.95 -5.72
C VAL A 112 -3.17 2.31 -5.59
N LEU A 113 -3.98 1.34 -5.16
CA LEU A 113 -5.40 1.56 -4.86
C LEU A 113 -5.60 1.71 -3.34
N ASP A 114 -6.13 2.85 -2.92
CA ASP A 114 -6.61 3.12 -1.56
C ASP A 114 -8.16 3.28 -1.60
N PRO A 115 -8.92 2.20 -1.35
CA PRO A 115 -10.36 2.13 -1.59
C PRO A 115 -11.17 2.69 -0.41
N VAL A 116 -10.82 3.90 0.04
CA VAL A 116 -11.40 4.53 1.24
C VAL A 116 -12.94 4.47 1.25
N ALA A 117 -13.47 3.88 2.32
CA ALA A 117 -14.90 3.69 2.59
C ALA A 117 -15.67 2.83 1.56
N VAL A 118 -14.99 1.91 0.87
CA VAL A 118 -15.65 0.81 0.15
C VAL A 118 -16.37 -0.11 1.14
N GLY A 119 -17.46 -0.74 0.69
CA GLY A 119 -18.34 -1.59 1.51
C GLY A 119 -19.54 -0.82 2.04
N VAL A 120 -19.33 0.41 2.50
CA VAL A 120 -20.41 1.28 3.00
C VAL A 120 -21.10 2.04 1.86
N LEU A 121 -20.33 2.56 0.90
CA LEU A 121 -20.84 3.45 -0.14
C LEU A 121 -20.84 2.76 -1.52
N SER A 122 -22.03 2.38 -2.00
CA SER A 122 -22.21 1.60 -3.25
C SER A 122 -21.52 2.19 -4.49
N VAL A 123 -21.45 3.52 -4.58
CA VAL A 123 -20.74 4.22 -5.68
C VAL A 123 -19.24 3.93 -5.64
N ARG A 124 -18.60 4.05 -4.47
CA ARG A 124 -17.17 3.76 -4.29
C ARG A 124 -16.89 2.28 -4.46
N THR A 125 -17.75 1.43 -3.90
CA THR A 125 -17.65 -0.03 -4.01
C THR A 125 -17.61 -0.48 -5.47
N ARG A 126 -18.56 -0.02 -6.32
CA ARG A 126 -18.55 -0.36 -7.76
C ARG A 126 -17.34 0.18 -8.50
N LEU A 127 -16.88 1.39 -8.16
CA LEU A 127 -15.71 1.98 -8.79
C LEU A 127 -14.43 1.20 -8.46
N ALA A 128 -14.24 0.85 -7.18
CA ALA A 128 -13.11 0.04 -6.74
C ALA A 128 -13.07 -1.33 -7.42
N GLY A 129 -14.22 -2.00 -7.57
CA GLY A 129 -14.31 -3.29 -8.27
C GLY A 129 -13.86 -3.19 -9.74
N ARG A 130 -14.18 -2.10 -10.45
CA ARG A 130 -13.69 -1.87 -11.82
C ARG A 130 -12.19 -1.62 -11.86
N LEU A 131 -11.69 -0.76 -10.98
CA LEU A 131 -10.26 -0.44 -10.93
C LEU A 131 -9.41 -1.64 -10.53
N LEU A 132 -9.94 -2.54 -9.69
CA LEU A 132 -9.25 -3.77 -9.30
C LEU A 132 -8.92 -4.67 -10.49
N ALA A 133 -9.74 -4.66 -11.55
CA ALA A 133 -9.50 -5.41 -12.77
C ALA A 133 -8.27 -4.90 -13.56
N GLU A 134 -7.86 -3.65 -13.33
CA GLU A 134 -6.64 -3.04 -13.90
C GLU A 134 -5.37 -3.40 -13.11
N ARG A 135 -5.46 -4.36 -12.18
CA ARG A 135 -4.34 -5.01 -11.49
C ARG A 135 -3.37 -4.02 -10.82
N PRO A 136 -3.82 -3.30 -9.77
CA PRO A 136 -2.93 -2.43 -9.01
C PRO A 136 -1.70 -3.18 -8.48
N ALA A 137 -0.56 -2.49 -8.43
CA ALA A 137 0.66 -3.04 -7.84
C ALA A 137 0.47 -3.30 -6.35
N VAL A 138 -0.22 -2.39 -5.66
CA VAL A 138 -0.61 -2.54 -4.25
C VAL A 138 -2.06 -2.10 -4.03
N VAL A 139 -2.83 -2.89 -3.30
CA VAL A 139 -4.10 -2.47 -2.69
C VAL A 139 -3.85 -2.24 -1.20
N ARG A 140 -4.14 -1.04 -0.70
CA ARG A 140 -3.99 -0.72 0.72
C ARG A 140 -5.33 -0.31 1.31
N GLY A 141 -5.73 -0.92 2.41
CA GLY A 141 -6.96 -0.56 3.12
C GLY A 141 -6.97 -1.07 4.55
N ASN A 142 -8.00 -0.72 5.31
CA ASN A 142 -8.24 -1.39 6.60
C ASN A 142 -8.90 -2.77 6.40
N ALA A 143 -9.06 -3.52 7.49
CA ALA A 143 -9.64 -4.86 7.44
C ALA A 143 -11.05 -4.92 6.81
N SER A 144 -11.92 -3.94 7.09
CA SER A 144 -13.29 -3.92 6.56
C SER A 144 -13.35 -3.57 5.07
N GLU A 145 -12.52 -2.62 4.62
CA GLU A 145 -12.39 -2.24 3.21
C GLU A 145 -11.84 -3.39 2.36
N VAL A 146 -10.81 -4.08 2.86
CA VAL A 146 -10.19 -5.23 2.16
C VAL A 146 -11.18 -6.39 2.06
N ARG A 147 -11.93 -6.71 3.12
CA ARG A 147 -13.01 -7.72 3.04
C ARG A 147 -14.10 -7.33 2.05
N ALA A 148 -14.51 -6.06 2.04
CA ALA A 148 -15.50 -5.56 1.09
C ALA A 148 -15.01 -5.68 -0.37
N LEU A 149 -13.73 -5.38 -0.62
CA LEU A 149 -13.12 -5.57 -1.93
C LEU A 149 -13.06 -7.04 -2.35
N ALA A 150 -12.69 -7.93 -1.42
CA ALA A 150 -12.60 -9.37 -1.69
C ALA A 150 -13.95 -10.00 -2.06
N GLY A 151 -15.07 -9.39 -1.67
CA GLY A 151 -16.42 -9.78 -2.10
C GLY A 151 -16.65 -9.69 -3.61
N PHE A 152 -15.87 -8.89 -4.34
CA PHE A 152 -15.92 -8.86 -5.82
C PHE A 152 -15.19 -10.03 -6.47
N VAL A 153 -14.24 -10.61 -5.74
CA VAL A 153 -13.37 -11.68 -6.22
C VAL A 153 -13.89 -13.05 -5.79
N SER A 154 -14.56 -13.09 -4.65
CA SER A 154 -15.08 -14.30 -4.03
C SER A 154 -16.57 -14.44 -4.35
N ALA A 155 -16.93 -15.27 -5.32
CA ALA A 155 -18.34 -15.60 -5.56
C ALA A 155 -18.94 -16.34 -4.34
N GLY A 156 -19.62 -15.61 -3.44
CA GLY A 156 -20.66 -16.19 -2.58
C GLY A 156 -20.26 -16.78 -1.23
N ARG A 157 -19.20 -16.33 -0.55
CA ARG A 157 -19.06 -16.59 0.90
C ARG A 157 -19.27 -15.31 1.68
N GLY A 158 -20.45 -15.18 2.29
CA GLY A 158 -20.77 -14.11 3.23
C GLY A 158 -19.71 -14.05 4.33
N VAL A 159 -19.02 -12.93 4.42
CA VAL A 159 -18.02 -12.67 5.44
C VAL A 159 -18.69 -11.90 6.57
N ASP A 160 -18.88 -12.58 7.70
CA ASP A 160 -19.37 -11.96 8.93
C ASP A 160 -18.43 -10.83 9.35
N ALA A 161 -19.02 -9.67 9.66
CA ALA A 161 -18.31 -8.45 9.99
C ALA A 161 -17.66 -8.54 11.39
N ARG A 162 -16.39 -8.94 11.44
CA ARG A 162 -15.49 -8.67 12.57
C ARG A 162 -14.22 -7.99 12.05
N ASP A 163 -13.83 -6.87 12.65
CA ASP A 163 -12.80 -5.95 12.14
C ASP A 163 -11.36 -6.32 12.47
N ASP A 164 -11.07 -7.61 12.68
CA ASP A 164 -9.71 -8.07 12.93
C ASP A 164 -8.91 -8.23 11.62
N VAL A 165 -7.63 -7.87 11.66
CA VAL A 165 -6.67 -8.07 10.55
C VAL A 165 -6.53 -9.55 10.24
N ASP A 166 -6.57 -10.40 11.26
CA ASP A 166 -6.51 -11.86 11.10
C ASP A 166 -7.72 -12.40 10.35
N ALA A 167 -8.90 -11.80 10.57
CA ALA A 167 -10.11 -12.11 9.83
C ALA A 167 -10.06 -11.62 8.36
N ALA A 168 -9.21 -10.63 8.05
CA ALA A 168 -9.00 -10.13 6.69
C ALA A 168 -7.88 -10.87 5.94
N ALA A 169 -7.06 -11.70 6.60
CA ALA A 169 -5.90 -12.32 5.97
C ALA A 169 -6.24 -13.16 4.73
N GLY A 170 -7.27 -14.02 4.81
CA GLY A 170 -7.71 -14.81 3.65
C GLY A 170 -8.29 -13.96 2.52
N ALA A 171 -8.97 -12.85 2.85
CA ALA A 171 -9.48 -11.90 1.88
C ALA A 171 -8.33 -11.15 1.17
N ALA A 172 -7.31 -10.76 1.92
CA ALA A 172 -6.11 -10.13 1.40
C ALA A 172 -5.32 -11.06 0.45
N ASP A 173 -5.14 -12.32 0.83
CA ASP A 173 -4.46 -13.30 -0.03
C ASP A 173 -5.24 -13.55 -1.34
N ALA A 174 -6.57 -13.67 -1.27
CA ALA A 174 -7.40 -13.86 -2.45
C ALA A 174 -7.32 -12.65 -3.41
N LEU A 175 -7.32 -11.44 -2.86
CA LEU A 175 -7.14 -10.20 -3.63
C LEU A 175 -5.75 -10.12 -4.26
N ALA A 176 -4.70 -10.49 -3.51
CA ALA A 176 -3.34 -10.55 -4.02
C ALA A 176 -3.22 -11.59 -5.15
N GLY A 177 -3.85 -12.75 -5.01
CA GLY A 177 -3.88 -13.79 -6.05
C GLY A 177 -4.54 -13.35 -7.35
N VAL A 178 -5.63 -12.57 -7.29
CA VAL A 178 -6.36 -12.11 -8.49
C VAL A 178 -5.73 -10.89 -9.13
N THR A 179 -5.22 -9.94 -8.34
CA THR A 179 -4.48 -8.79 -8.90
C THR A 179 -3.10 -9.21 -9.39
N GLY A 180 -2.49 -10.22 -8.76
CA GLY A 180 -1.07 -10.54 -8.89
C GLY A 180 -0.16 -9.49 -8.25
N GLY A 181 -0.73 -8.57 -7.47
CA GLY A 181 -0.04 -7.53 -6.73
C GLY A 181 0.04 -7.86 -5.25
N VAL A 182 0.21 -6.83 -4.42
CA VAL A 182 0.31 -6.95 -2.97
C VAL A 182 -0.90 -6.30 -2.29
N VAL A 183 -1.33 -6.85 -1.16
CA VAL A 183 -2.36 -6.26 -0.31
C VAL A 183 -1.76 -5.90 1.04
N ALA A 184 -1.94 -4.64 1.44
CA ALA A 184 -1.57 -4.12 2.76
C ALA A 184 -2.83 -3.80 3.57
N VAL A 185 -3.02 -4.54 4.66
CA VAL A 185 -4.13 -4.38 5.60
C VAL A 185 -3.61 -3.65 6.83
N SER A 186 -4.10 -2.44 7.08
CA SER A 186 -3.68 -1.69 8.27
C SER A 186 -4.49 -2.05 9.52
N GLY A 187 -3.83 -2.05 10.67
CA GLY A 187 -4.45 -2.24 11.99
C GLY A 187 -3.45 -2.04 13.13
N PRO A 188 -3.74 -2.50 14.35
CA PRO A 188 -2.75 -2.50 15.45
C PRO A 188 -1.51 -3.34 15.13
N VAL A 189 -1.68 -4.38 14.32
CA VAL A 189 -0.62 -5.09 13.63
C VAL A 189 -0.97 -5.10 12.15
N ASP A 190 -0.18 -4.42 11.33
CA ASP A 190 -0.37 -4.41 9.89
C ASP A 190 -0.06 -5.80 9.31
N LEU A 191 -0.76 -6.16 8.24
CA LEU A 191 -0.53 -7.37 7.45
C LEU A 191 -0.26 -7.00 6.00
N VAL A 192 0.87 -7.43 5.45
CA VAL A 192 1.20 -7.27 4.03
C VAL A 192 1.34 -8.65 3.40
N THR A 193 0.70 -8.89 2.26
CA THR A 193 0.74 -10.19 1.56
C THR A 193 0.77 -10.05 0.05
N ASP A 194 1.54 -10.91 -0.61
CA ASP A 194 1.51 -11.13 -2.07
C ASP A 194 0.70 -12.39 -2.44
N GLY A 195 -0.04 -12.96 -1.48
CA GLY A 195 -0.77 -14.22 -1.62
C GLY A 195 0.10 -15.48 -1.48
N ARG A 196 1.42 -15.33 -1.32
CA ARG A 196 2.38 -16.44 -1.08
C ARG A 196 3.06 -16.31 0.27
N VAL A 197 3.34 -15.08 0.69
CA VAL A 197 3.96 -14.73 1.96
C VAL A 197 3.14 -13.65 2.65
N ARG A 198 2.99 -13.78 3.97
CA ARG A 198 2.44 -12.76 4.86
C ARG A 198 3.55 -12.19 5.73
N VAL A 199 3.61 -10.86 5.82
CA VAL A 199 4.48 -10.11 6.72
C VAL A 199 3.60 -9.35 7.71
N ARG A 200 3.88 -9.50 8.99
CA ARG A 200 3.19 -8.80 10.08
C ARG A 200 4.09 -7.76 10.70
N LEU A 201 3.57 -6.54 10.80
CA LEU A 201 4.30 -5.37 11.29
C LEU A 201 3.55 -4.80 12.48
N ALA A 202 4.04 -5.07 13.69
CA ALA A 202 3.55 -4.42 14.90
C ALA A 202 4.26 -3.07 15.04
N VAL A 203 3.87 -2.09 14.22
CA VAL A 203 4.47 -0.74 14.12
C VAL A 203 3.40 0.33 14.23
N GLY A 204 3.74 1.49 14.77
CA GLY A 204 2.87 2.67 14.83
C GLY A 204 2.38 3.03 16.23
N ASP A 205 1.51 4.04 16.29
CA ASP A 205 0.95 4.57 17.53
C ASP A 205 -0.54 4.87 17.37
N PRO A 206 -1.39 4.64 18.40
CA PRO A 206 -2.82 4.96 18.35
C PRO A 206 -3.15 6.40 17.95
N LEU A 207 -2.25 7.37 18.19
CA LEU A 207 -2.43 8.77 17.78
C LEU A 207 -2.55 8.94 16.25
N LEU A 208 -2.10 7.97 15.44
CA LEU A 208 -2.40 7.96 13.99
C LEU A 208 -3.90 7.97 13.69
N THR A 209 -4.73 7.45 14.60
CA THR A 209 -6.20 7.48 14.46
C THR A 209 -6.82 8.84 14.82
N ALA A 210 -6.05 9.73 15.47
CA ALA A 210 -6.49 11.05 15.90
C ALA A 210 -6.15 12.17 14.90
N ILE A 211 -5.46 11.85 13.80
CA ILE A 211 -5.16 12.77 12.71
C ILE A 211 -5.84 12.31 11.42
N THR A 212 -6.51 13.23 10.72
CA THR A 212 -7.15 12.89 9.45
C THR A 212 -6.10 12.60 8.39
N GLY A 213 -6.31 11.54 7.60
CA GLY A 213 -5.46 11.25 6.44
C GLY A 213 -4.16 10.50 6.71
N ALA A 214 -3.89 10.00 7.93
CA ALA A 214 -2.74 9.12 8.17
C ALA A 214 -2.72 7.91 7.22
N GLY A 215 -3.88 7.27 7.02
CA GLY A 215 -4.02 6.16 6.07
C GLY A 215 -3.83 6.59 4.60
N CYS A 216 -4.32 7.78 4.23
CA CYS A 216 -4.14 8.30 2.87
C CYS A 216 -2.67 8.67 2.60
N ALA A 217 -1.98 9.22 3.61
CA ALA A 217 -0.54 9.45 3.56
C ALA A 217 0.20 8.13 3.37
N LEU A 218 -0.15 7.07 4.10
CA LEU A 218 0.41 5.72 3.88
C LEU A 218 0.24 5.27 2.43
N GLY A 219 -0.94 5.46 1.83
CA GLY A 219 -1.16 5.16 0.40
C GLY A 219 -0.16 5.90 -0.52
N GLY A 220 0.11 7.17 -0.24
CA GLY A 220 1.13 7.94 -0.94
C GLY A 220 2.54 7.39 -0.75
N LEU A 221 2.93 7.09 0.50
CA LEU A 221 4.25 6.52 0.81
C LEU A 221 4.43 5.17 0.10
N VAL A 222 3.42 4.29 0.09
CA VAL A 222 3.45 3.03 -0.65
C VAL A 222 3.69 3.28 -2.14
N ALA A 223 2.96 4.22 -2.76
CA ALA A 223 3.17 4.57 -4.17
C ALA A 223 4.62 5.04 -4.43
N ALA A 224 5.16 5.91 -3.58
CA ALA A 224 6.55 6.37 -3.69
C ALA A 224 7.56 5.20 -3.67
N PHE A 225 7.37 4.24 -2.76
CA PHE A 225 8.25 3.07 -2.71
C PHE A 225 8.07 2.13 -3.91
N THR A 226 6.86 2.01 -4.49
CA THR A 226 6.67 1.18 -5.70
C THR A 226 7.42 1.70 -6.93
N ALA A 227 7.75 3.00 -6.96
CA ALA A 227 8.58 3.57 -8.01
C ALA A 227 10.04 3.08 -7.96
N VAL A 228 10.48 2.54 -6.81
CA VAL A 228 11.88 2.19 -6.55
C VAL A 228 12.12 0.74 -6.16
N ALA A 229 11.10 0.02 -5.71
CA ALA A 229 11.23 -1.34 -5.20
C ALA A 229 10.03 -2.22 -5.60
N PRO A 230 10.20 -3.56 -5.56
CA PRO A 230 9.09 -4.49 -5.78
C PRO A 230 7.92 -4.25 -4.80
N PRO A 231 6.65 -4.53 -5.20
CA PRO A 231 5.47 -4.15 -4.41
C PRO A 231 5.46 -4.64 -2.96
N LEU A 232 5.99 -5.83 -2.68
CA LEU A 232 6.04 -6.38 -1.31
C LEU A 232 7.02 -5.57 -0.44
N VAL A 233 8.23 -5.32 -0.96
CA VAL A 233 9.23 -4.48 -0.29
C VAL A 233 8.68 -3.07 -0.09
N ALA A 234 7.99 -2.53 -1.10
CA ALA A 234 7.43 -1.19 -1.05
C ALA A 234 6.35 -1.04 0.04
N ALA A 235 5.39 -1.96 0.10
CA ALA A 235 4.35 -1.94 1.12
C ALA A 235 4.91 -2.12 2.54
N VAL A 236 5.86 -3.05 2.73
CA VAL A 236 6.51 -3.27 4.04
C VAL A 236 7.34 -2.06 4.47
N ALA A 237 8.13 -1.48 3.56
CA ALA A 237 8.93 -0.29 3.84
C ALA A 237 8.04 0.90 4.22
N ALA A 238 6.99 1.17 3.44
CA ALA A 238 6.07 2.28 3.70
C ALA A 238 5.34 2.16 5.05
N SER A 239 4.76 0.99 5.35
CA SER A 239 4.09 0.74 6.64
C SER A 239 5.08 0.89 7.81
N THR A 240 6.29 0.37 7.66
CA THR A 240 7.31 0.44 8.72
C THR A 240 7.81 1.86 8.93
N VAL A 241 8.05 2.62 7.86
CA VAL A 241 8.50 4.02 7.95
C VAL A 241 7.45 4.89 8.62
N LEU A 242 6.18 4.80 8.22
CA LEU A 242 5.11 5.57 8.86
C LEU A 242 4.93 5.16 10.33
N GLY A 243 4.95 3.85 10.61
CA GLY A 243 4.81 3.35 11.97
C GLY A 243 5.94 3.79 12.89
N LEU A 244 7.19 3.71 12.44
CA LEU A 244 8.35 4.22 13.18
C LEU A 244 8.29 5.73 13.40
N ALA A 245 7.89 6.49 12.37
CA ALA A 245 7.74 7.94 12.50
C ALA A 245 6.68 8.30 13.55
N ALA A 246 5.57 7.55 13.57
CA ALA A 246 4.53 7.69 14.58
C ALA A 246 5.02 7.34 15.99
N GLU A 247 5.69 6.20 16.17
CA GLU A 247 6.24 5.79 17.47
C GLU A 247 7.18 6.86 18.05
N ARG A 248 8.06 7.43 17.20
CA ARG A 248 8.99 8.48 17.61
C ARG A 248 8.30 9.81 17.89
N ALA A 249 7.37 10.22 17.03
CA ALA A 249 6.62 11.45 17.21
C ALA A 249 5.74 11.44 18.46
N ALA A 250 5.22 10.28 18.84
CA ALA A 250 4.37 10.12 20.03
C ALA A 250 5.09 10.44 21.34
N VAL A 251 6.42 10.25 21.40
CA VAL A 251 7.22 10.50 22.62
C VAL A 251 7.11 11.96 23.08
N ASP A 252 7.17 12.91 22.13
CA ASP A 252 7.16 14.35 22.43
C ASP A 252 5.82 15.03 22.13
N ALA A 253 4.84 14.28 21.63
CA ALA A 253 3.54 14.81 21.27
C ALA A 253 2.76 15.31 22.50
N ARG A 254 2.28 16.56 22.42
CA ARG A 254 1.37 17.16 23.41
C ARG A 254 -0.11 16.92 23.09
N GLY A 255 -0.38 16.24 21.98
CA GLY A 255 -1.69 16.01 21.41
C GLY A 255 -1.63 15.85 19.87
N PRO A 256 -2.78 15.63 19.21
CA PRO A 256 -2.83 15.27 17.79
C PRO A 256 -2.20 16.29 16.84
N GLY A 257 -2.31 17.59 17.14
CA GLY A 257 -1.70 18.64 16.32
C GLY A 257 -0.17 18.58 16.30
N SER A 258 0.46 18.54 17.48
CA SER A 258 1.92 18.38 17.58
C SER A 258 2.40 17.01 17.10
N PHE A 259 1.56 15.98 17.27
CA PHE A 259 1.85 14.64 16.76
C PHE A 259 1.95 14.63 15.24
N GLN A 260 0.98 15.24 14.52
CA GLN A 260 1.03 15.32 13.06
C GLN A 260 2.31 16.00 12.55
N VAL A 261 2.73 17.09 13.21
CA VAL A 261 3.99 17.77 12.90
C VAL A 261 5.18 16.85 13.15
N GLY A 262 5.23 16.20 14.32
CA GLY A 262 6.30 15.26 14.67
C GLY A 262 6.40 14.07 13.71
N VAL A 263 5.28 13.56 13.20
CA VAL A 263 5.28 12.48 12.20
C VAL A 263 5.98 12.94 10.92
N LEU A 264 5.69 14.15 10.44
CA LEU A 264 6.36 14.70 9.25
C LEU A 264 7.87 14.90 9.49
N ASP A 265 8.25 15.42 10.67
CA ASP A 265 9.65 15.58 11.04
C ASP A 265 10.38 14.23 11.11
N GLU A 266 9.75 13.20 11.67
CA GLU A 266 10.35 11.87 11.79
C GLU A 266 10.39 11.11 10.46
N LEU A 267 9.42 11.29 9.56
CA LEU A 267 9.52 10.77 8.18
C LEU A 267 10.78 11.29 7.47
N HIS A 268 11.16 12.54 7.74
CA HIS A 268 12.39 13.13 7.22
C HIS A 268 13.65 12.59 7.91
N ARG A 269 13.60 12.41 9.24
CA ARG A 269 14.76 12.00 10.06
C ARG A 269 15.11 10.52 9.99
N LEU A 270 14.16 9.65 9.66
CA LEU A 270 14.40 8.21 9.55
C LEU A 270 15.50 7.91 8.52
N ASP A 271 16.27 6.84 8.75
CA ASP A 271 17.35 6.38 7.88
C ASP A 271 17.20 4.90 7.53
N ALA A 272 17.94 4.45 6.51
CA ALA A 272 17.89 3.07 6.04
C ALA A 272 18.29 2.07 7.13
N ALA A 273 19.21 2.44 8.02
CA ALA A 273 19.64 1.61 9.14
C ALA A 273 18.50 1.36 10.14
N GLY A 274 17.79 2.41 10.55
CA GLY A 274 16.64 2.33 11.44
C GLY A 274 15.48 1.53 10.82
N LEU A 275 15.21 1.74 9.52
CA LEU A 275 14.21 0.96 8.79
C LEU A 275 14.58 -0.52 8.74
N THR A 276 15.82 -0.85 8.34
CA THR A 276 16.31 -2.23 8.27
C THR A 276 16.22 -2.93 9.62
N ALA A 277 16.69 -2.27 10.69
CA ALA A 277 16.66 -2.83 12.04
C ALA A 277 15.22 -3.13 12.49
N ARG A 278 14.25 -2.29 12.12
CA ARG A 278 12.85 -2.51 12.46
C ARG A 278 12.21 -3.63 11.66
N VAL A 279 12.44 -3.70 10.34
CA VAL A 279 11.85 -4.77 9.50
C VAL A 279 12.36 -6.15 9.94
N ARG A 280 13.59 -6.26 10.47
CA ARG A 280 14.10 -7.53 11.03
C ARG A 280 13.26 -8.08 12.18
N THR A 281 12.49 -7.26 12.88
CA THR A 281 11.60 -7.72 13.96
C THR A 281 10.23 -8.15 13.45
N ALA A 282 9.96 -8.04 12.14
CA ALA A 282 8.69 -8.44 11.56
C ALA A 282 8.51 -9.96 11.60
N GLN A 283 7.27 -10.41 11.79
CA GLN A 283 6.95 -11.82 11.68
C GLN A 283 6.59 -12.14 10.22
N GLN A 284 7.27 -13.12 9.62
CA GLN A 284 7.00 -13.59 8.26
C GLN A 284 6.52 -15.03 8.28
N VAL A 285 5.41 -15.30 7.59
CA VAL A 285 4.78 -16.63 7.54
C VAL A 285 4.38 -16.94 6.09
N ALA A 286 4.62 -18.16 5.62
CA ALA A 286 4.12 -18.62 4.33
C ALA A 286 2.58 -18.70 4.34
N VAL A 287 1.96 -18.36 3.21
CA VAL A 287 0.52 -18.58 3.00
C VAL A 287 0.32 -20.06 2.71
N PRO A 288 -0.55 -20.77 3.45
CA PRO A 288 -0.91 -22.14 3.13
C PRO A 288 -1.52 -22.21 1.72
N ALA A 289 -1.11 -23.20 0.93
CA ALA A 289 -1.62 -23.44 -0.42
C ALA A 289 -3.12 -23.74 -0.45
#